data_AF-A0A4Y3QRC3-F1
#
_entry.id   AF-A0A4Y3QRC3-F1
#
_cell.length_a   1.000
_cell.length_b   1.000
_cell.length_c   1.000
_cell.angle_alpha   90.00
_cell.angle_beta   90.00
_cell.angle_gamma   90.00
#
_symmetry.space_group_name_H-M   'P 1'
#
loop_
_entity.id
_entity.type
_entity.pdbx_description
1 polymer ?
#
loop_
_entity_poly.entity_id
_entity_poly.type
_entity_poly.pdbx_seq_one_letter_code
_entity_poly.pdbx_strand_id
1 'polypeptide(L)'
;MSGVVERRSIDVVPDEERYGTAFSQFTLWLGANLQITAVVTGALAVVFGVSALWALIGLLMGNLLGGAVMALHSAQGPRLGLPQMISSRAQFGVRGAVVPLLLVIVMYIGFFASGTVLAGQAVGELTHLGDTAGIVLFALITGVAAAIGYRVVHALGRIAGLVCALTFVYLGIRLLQRADLGTLLDDHSFSLPMFLLAISLSASW
;
A
#
# COMPACT_ATOMS: atom_id res chain seq x y z
N MET A 1 -17.21 28.08 -7.65
CA MET A 1 -15.87 27.43 -7.70
C MET A 1 -15.52 26.75 -6.36
N SER A 2 -16.49 26.09 -5.71
CA SER A 2 -16.43 25.66 -4.31
C SER A 2 -16.11 24.17 -4.08
N GLY A 3 -15.57 23.46 -5.08
CA GLY A 3 -15.37 22.00 -5.00
C GLY A 3 -13.94 21.51 -5.20
N VAL A 4 -12.92 22.38 -5.06
CA VAL A 4 -11.53 22.02 -5.42
C VAL A 4 -10.53 22.21 -4.27
N VAL A 5 -10.99 22.65 -3.11
CA VAL A 5 -10.16 22.79 -1.91
C VAL A 5 -10.89 22.05 -0.80
N GLU A 6 -10.26 21.02 -0.28
CA GLU A 6 -10.79 20.27 0.85
C GLU A 6 -10.87 21.20 2.07
N ARG A 7 -12.05 21.29 2.68
CA ARG A 7 -12.32 22.21 3.80
C ARG A 7 -12.33 21.49 5.13
N ARG A 8 -12.59 20.18 5.14
CA ARG A 8 -12.71 19.36 6.33
C ARG A 8 -11.39 18.62 6.52
N SER A 9 -10.51 19.18 7.35
CA SER A 9 -9.26 18.51 7.70
C SER A 9 -9.51 17.44 8.77
N ILE A 10 -9.73 17.88 10.01
CA ILE A 10 -9.96 16.98 11.15
C ILE A 10 -11.40 17.02 11.68
N ASP A 11 -12.22 17.88 11.10
CA ASP A 11 -13.61 18.09 11.51
C ASP A 11 -14.51 16.90 11.14
N VAL A 12 -15.63 16.79 11.85
CA VAL A 12 -16.67 15.79 11.54
C VAL A 12 -17.27 16.07 10.16
N VAL A 13 -17.41 15.01 9.36
CA VAL A 13 -18.14 15.06 8.08
C VAL A 13 -19.65 14.90 8.34
N PRO A 14 -20.49 15.90 8.04
CA PRO A 14 -21.95 15.82 8.19
C PRO A 14 -22.58 14.72 7.34
N ASP A 15 -23.73 14.19 7.76
CA ASP A 15 -24.41 13.09 7.06
C ASP A 15 -24.73 13.43 5.59
N GLU A 16 -25.10 14.67 5.32
CA GLU A 16 -25.45 15.16 3.98
C GLU A 16 -24.23 15.25 3.03
N GLU A 17 -23.01 15.34 3.58
CA GLU A 17 -21.76 15.41 2.80
C GLU A 17 -21.16 14.00 2.56
N ARG A 18 -21.84 12.92 2.98
CA ARG A 18 -21.36 11.52 2.83
C ARG A 18 -21.89 10.88 1.54
N TYR A 19 -21.03 10.81 0.52
CA TYR A 19 -21.37 10.26 -0.81
C TYR A 19 -20.51 9.04 -1.23
N GLY A 20 -19.64 8.54 -0.34
CA GLY A 20 -18.79 7.38 -0.62
C GLY A 20 -19.58 6.06 -0.71
N THR A 21 -19.18 5.18 -1.61
CA THR A 21 -19.77 3.83 -1.78
C THR A 21 -18.74 2.74 -1.48
N ALA A 22 -19.18 1.52 -1.16
CA ALA A 22 -18.28 0.39 -0.95
C ALA A 22 -17.38 0.13 -2.17
N PHE A 23 -17.91 0.29 -3.38
CA PHE A 23 -17.12 0.15 -4.62
C PHE A 23 -16.07 1.25 -4.79
N SER A 24 -16.36 2.49 -4.35
CA SER A 24 -15.33 3.56 -4.36
C SER A 24 -14.10 3.19 -3.53
N GLN A 25 -14.31 2.46 -2.42
CA GLN A 25 -13.22 1.95 -1.60
C GLN A 25 -12.39 0.91 -2.35
N PHE A 26 -13.03 -0.01 -3.09
CA PHE A 26 -12.30 -0.99 -3.91
C PHE A 26 -11.34 -0.31 -4.90
N THR A 27 -11.82 0.71 -5.63
CA THR A 27 -10.96 1.42 -6.60
C THR A 27 -9.82 2.18 -5.93
N LEU A 28 -10.06 2.74 -4.74
CA LEU A 28 -9.05 3.44 -3.95
C LEU A 28 -7.96 2.48 -3.48
N TRP A 29 -8.35 1.34 -2.88
CA TRP A 29 -7.43 0.34 -2.36
C TRP A 29 -6.68 -0.41 -3.44
N LEU A 30 -7.33 -0.70 -4.57
CA LEU A 30 -6.67 -1.27 -5.74
C LEU A 30 -5.57 -0.32 -6.24
N GLY A 31 -5.90 0.97 -6.41
CA GLY A 31 -4.92 1.98 -6.83
C GLY A 31 -3.74 2.12 -5.86
N ALA A 32 -4.00 2.09 -4.55
CA ALA A 32 -2.97 2.16 -3.52
C ALA A 32 -2.05 0.92 -3.47
N ASN A 33 -2.55 -0.26 -3.86
CA ASN A 33 -1.79 -1.51 -3.83
C ASN A 33 -1.09 -1.85 -5.15
N LEU A 34 -1.45 -1.21 -6.26
CA LEU A 34 -0.76 -1.33 -7.55
C LEU A 34 0.56 -0.57 -7.53
N GLN A 35 1.49 -1.03 -6.71
CA GLN A 35 2.83 -0.46 -6.55
C GLN A 35 3.89 -1.54 -6.41
N ILE A 36 5.13 -1.20 -6.80
CA ILE A 36 6.27 -2.12 -6.82
C ILE A 36 6.56 -2.73 -5.45
N THR A 37 6.40 -1.94 -4.38
CA THR A 37 6.64 -2.39 -3.01
C THR A 37 5.75 -3.58 -2.64
N ALA A 38 4.48 -3.61 -3.08
CA ALA A 38 3.59 -4.74 -2.83
C ALA A 38 4.09 -6.03 -3.51
N VAL A 39 4.60 -5.90 -4.74
CA VAL A 39 5.17 -7.03 -5.48
C VAL A 39 6.46 -7.54 -4.86
N VAL A 40 7.35 -6.63 -4.43
CA VAL A 40 8.59 -7.01 -3.72
C VAL A 40 8.25 -7.70 -2.40
N THR A 41 7.29 -7.18 -1.64
CA THR A 41 6.80 -7.84 -0.42
C THR A 41 6.29 -9.24 -0.71
N GLY A 42 5.47 -9.44 -1.75
CA GLY A 42 5.02 -10.79 -2.13
C GLY A 42 6.18 -11.71 -2.53
N ALA A 43 7.14 -11.20 -3.31
CA ALA A 43 8.30 -11.96 -3.76
C ALA A 43 9.22 -12.39 -2.59
N LEU A 44 9.29 -11.60 -1.51
CA LEU A 44 10.09 -11.92 -0.33
C LEU A 44 9.70 -13.26 0.31
N ALA A 45 8.43 -13.68 0.22
CA ALA A 45 8.03 -15.01 0.71
C ALA A 45 8.83 -16.12 0.02
N VAL A 46 8.96 -16.07 -1.31
CA VAL A 46 9.73 -17.06 -2.08
C VAL A 46 11.23 -16.87 -1.86
N VAL A 47 11.71 -15.63 -1.77
CA VAL A 47 13.13 -15.32 -1.48
C VAL A 47 13.56 -15.90 -0.13
N PHE A 48 12.69 -15.89 0.87
CA PHE A 48 12.96 -16.50 2.17
C PHE A 48 12.87 -18.03 2.15
N GLY A 49 12.42 -18.64 1.05
CA GLY A 49 12.40 -20.10 0.88
C GLY A 49 11.03 -20.74 1.05
N VAL A 50 9.94 -19.97 1.00
CA VAL A 50 8.58 -20.54 0.92
C VAL A 50 8.36 -21.06 -0.51
N SER A 51 7.88 -22.30 -0.66
CA SER A 51 7.54 -22.81 -2.00
C SER A 51 6.43 -21.95 -2.63
N ALA A 52 6.43 -21.82 -3.97
CA ALA A 52 5.56 -20.86 -4.65
C ALA A 52 4.06 -21.10 -4.36
N LEU A 53 3.64 -22.37 -4.29
CA LEU A 53 2.27 -22.73 -3.94
C LEU A 53 1.89 -22.24 -2.53
N TRP A 54 2.72 -22.55 -1.53
CA TRP A 54 2.45 -22.17 -0.15
C TRP A 54 2.64 -20.67 0.10
N ALA A 55 3.49 -20.00 -0.68
CA ALA A 55 3.62 -18.55 -0.69
C ALA A 55 2.31 -17.90 -1.17
N LEU A 56 1.73 -18.37 -2.28
CA LEU A 56 0.45 -17.84 -2.78
C LEU A 56 -0.68 -18.02 -1.76
N ILE A 57 -0.81 -19.21 -1.19
CA ILE A 57 -1.84 -19.51 -0.18
C ILE A 57 -1.62 -18.68 1.08
N GLY A 58 -0.38 -18.64 1.59
CA GLY A 58 -0.03 -17.91 2.80
C GLY A 58 -0.24 -16.40 2.64
N LEU A 59 0.19 -15.83 1.52
CA LEU A 59 -0.02 -14.42 1.21
C LEU A 59 -1.50 -14.09 1.07
N LEU A 60 -2.30 -14.94 0.43
CA LEU A 60 -3.76 -14.78 0.34
C LEU A 60 -4.40 -14.81 1.73
N MET A 61 -4.04 -15.77 2.57
CA MET A 61 -4.54 -15.87 3.93
C MET A 61 -4.15 -14.65 4.77
N GLY A 62 -2.91 -14.19 4.71
CA GLY A 62 -2.47 -12.99 5.43
C GLY A 62 -3.22 -11.74 4.99
N ASN A 63 -3.44 -11.55 3.69
CA ASN A 63 -4.26 -10.44 3.16
C ASN A 63 -5.71 -10.52 3.64
N LEU A 64 -6.32 -11.71 3.67
CA LEU A 64 -7.69 -11.89 4.15
C LEU A 64 -7.80 -11.62 5.66
N LEU A 65 -6.84 -12.12 6.46
CA LEU A 65 -6.83 -11.95 7.90
C LEU A 65 -6.56 -10.49 8.30
N GLY A 66 -5.50 -9.88 7.76
CA GLY A 66 -5.18 -8.46 7.99
C GLY A 66 -6.28 -7.54 7.46
N GLY A 67 -6.74 -7.82 6.23
CA GLY A 67 -7.84 -7.09 5.58
C GLY A 67 -9.16 -7.18 6.34
N ALA A 68 -9.49 -8.31 6.99
CA ALA A 68 -10.70 -8.42 7.81
C ALA A 68 -10.66 -7.50 9.04
N VAL A 69 -9.51 -7.43 9.74
CA VAL A 69 -9.32 -6.51 10.87
C VAL A 69 -9.46 -5.07 10.40
N MET A 70 -8.84 -4.74 9.26
CA MET A 70 -8.94 -3.40 8.69
C MET A 70 -10.39 -3.07 8.28
N ALA A 71 -11.08 -4.00 7.61
CA ALA A 71 -12.45 -3.83 7.17
C ALA A 71 -13.39 -3.52 8.34
N LEU A 72 -13.28 -4.27 9.45
CA LEU A 72 -14.08 -4.03 10.65
C LEU A 72 -13.84 -2.64 11.24
N HIS A 73 -12.59 -2.15 11.24
CA HIS A 73 -12.28 -0.80 11.69
C HIS A 73 -12.78 0.28 10.72
N SER A 74 -12.58 0.07 9.41
CA SER A 74 -13.02 1.00 8.36
C SER A 74 -14.54 1.22 8.37
N ALA A 75 -15.31 0.19 8.74
CA ALA A 75 -16.77 0.26 8.86
C ALA A 75 -17.24 1.23 9.96
N GLN A 76 -16.38 1.59 10.91
CA GLN A 76 -16.69 2.58 11.96
C GLN A 76 -16.65 4.02 11.40
N GLY A 77 -15.79 4.29 10.42
CA GLY A 77 -15.56 5.61 9.84
C GLY A 77 -16.84 6.29 9.33
N PRO A 78 -17.64 5.66 8.46
CA PRO A 78 -18.88 6.23 7.96
C PRO A 78 -19.91 6.55 9.04
N ARG A 79 -19.91 5.84 10.17
CA ARG A 79 -20.85 6.10 11.27
C ARG A 79 -20.42 7.30 12.11
N LEU A 80 -19.12 7.36 12.43
CA LEU A 80 -18.56 8.39 13.30
C LEU A 80 -18.31 9.72 12.57
N GLY A 81 -18.05 9.68 11.26
CA GLY A 81 -17.67 10.86 10.47
C GLY A 81 -16.36 11.51 10.92
N LEU A 82 -15.55 10.79 11.71
CA LEU A 82 -14.33 11.26 12.32
C LEU A 82 -13.10 10.58 11.70
N PRO A 83 -11.97 11.30 11.52
CA PRO A 83 -10.71 10.67 11.17
C PRO A 83 -10.25 9.66 12.23
N GLN A 84 -9.60 8.59 11.78
CA GLN A 84 -9.09 7.50 12.64
C GLN A 84 -8.22 8.01 13.79
N MET A 85 -7.38 9.03 13.55
CA MET A 85 -6.54 9.59 14.60
C MET A 85 -7.34 10.28 15.70
N ILE A 86 -8.47 10.91 15.37
CA ILE A 86 -9.35 11.53 16.36
C ILE A 86 -10.15 10.47 17.13
N SER A 87 -10.65 9.43 16.46
CA SER A 87 -11.42 8.36 17.12
C SER A 87 -10.57 7.56 18.12
N SER A 88 -9.26 7.47 17.91
CA SER A 88 -8.33 6.83 18.87
C SER A 88 -8.36 7.46 20.27
N ARG A 89 -8.72 8.75 20.38
CA ARG A 89 -8.83 9.47 21.66
C ARG A 89 -9.92 8.91 22.57
N ALA A 90 -10.93 8.23 22.02
CA ALA A 90 -11.96 7.58 22.82
C ALA A 90 -11.42 6.39 23.62
N GLN A 91 -10.42 5.68 23.08
CA GLN A 91 -9.81 4.50 23.71
C GLN A 91 -8.61 4.85 24.59
N PHE A 92 -7.76 5.76 24.11
CA PHE A 92 -6.49 6.09 24.76
C PHE A 92 -6.52 7.43 25.52
N GLY A 93 -7.62 8.18 25.45
CA GLY A 93 -7.69 9.56 25.93
C GLY A 93 -6.89 10.53 25.04
N VAL A 94 -6.98 11.83 25.36
CA VAL A 94 -6.34 12.89 24.55
C VAL A 94 -4.82 12.77 24.53
N ARG A 95 -4.21 12.50 25.67
CA ARG A 95 -2.74 12.36 25.79
C ARG A 95 -2.27 10.97 25.40
N GLY A 96 -3.03 9.91 25.69
CA GLY A 96 -2.61 8.55 25.33
C GLY A 96 -2.69 8.28 23.83
N ALA A 97 -3.53 8.99 23.08
CA ALA A 97 -3.57 8.93 21.62
C ALA A 97 -2.24 9.32 20.94
N VAL A 98 -1.30 9.94 21.66
CA VAL A 98 0.06 10.21 21.15
C VAL A 98 0.81 8.91 20.84
N VAL A 99 0.58 7.83 21.59
CA VAL A 99 1.26 6.54 21.38
C VAL A 99 0.94 5.95 20.00
N PRO A 100 -0.35 5.69 19.63
CA PRO A 100 -0.66 5.20 18.29
C PRO A 100 -0.30 6.20 17.18
N LEU A 101 -0.36 7.51 17.44
CA LEU A 101 0.07 8.53 16.49
C LEU A 101 1.57 8.40 16.15
N LEU A 102 2.44 8.26 17.16
CA LEU A 102 3.87 8.08 16.92
C LEU A 102 4.17 6.79 16.15
N LEU A 103 3.48 5.69 16.50
CA LEU A 103 3.63 4.42 15.78
C LEU A 103 3.25 4.55 14.30
N VAL A 104 2.14 5.21 14.01
CA VAL A 104 1.70 5.48 12.62
C VAL A 104 2.67 6.38 11.86
N ILE A 105 3.25 7.40 12.52
CA ILE A 105 4.27 8.27 11.89
C ILE A 105 5.50 7.44 11.52
N VAL A 106 6.01 6.62 12.43
CA VAL A 106 7.17 5.75 12.18
C VAL A 106 6.87 4.77 11.04
N MET A 107 5.69 4.16 11.06
CA MET A 107 5.22 3.26 10.00
C MET A 107 5.21 3.96 8.62
N TYR A 108 4.63 5.16 8.52
CA TYR A 108 4.58 5.89 7.25
C TYR A 108 5.97 6.34 6.78
N ILE A 109 6.89 6.68 7.68
CA ILE A 109 8.29 6.94 7.32
C ILE A 109 8.92 5.69 6.72
N GLY A 110 8.73 4.52 7.35
CA GLY A 110 9.26 3.26 6.83
C GLY A 110 8.68 2.89 5.46
N PHE A 111 7.38 3.08 5.28
CA PHE A 111 6.70 2.82 4.01
C PHE A 111 7.18 3.76 2.90
N PHE A 112 7.28 5.06 3.21
CA PHE A 112 7.80 6.07 2.28
C PHE A 112 9.26 5.80 1.92
N ALA A 113 10.11 5.49 2.89
CA ALA A 113 11.51 5.18 2.65
C ALA A 113 11.68 3.94 1.75
N SER A 114 10.94 2.86 2.03
CA SER A 114 10.99 1.61 1.25
C SER A 114 10.55 1.84 -0.20
N GLY A 115 9.42 2.54 -0.40
CA GLY A 115 8.95 2.88 -1.75
C GLY A 115 9.91 3.81 -2.50
N THR A 116 10.51 4.78 -1.79
CA THR A 116 11.47 5.73 -2.37
C THR A 116 12.76 5.06 -2.80
N VAL A 117 13.27 4.09 -2.03
CA VAL A 117 14.46 3.31 -2.41
C VAL A 117 14.19 2.52 -3.69
N LEU A 118 13.10 1.74 -3.73
CA LEU A 118 12.77 0.92 -4.90
C LEU A 118 12.53 1.76 -6.17
N ALA A 119 11.73 2.82 -6.07
CA ALA A 119 11.46 3.70 -7.19
C ALA A 119 12.71 4.50 -7.61
N GLY A 120 13.52 4.92 -6.64
CA GLY A 120 14.76 5.65 -6.84
C GLY A 120 15.82 4.83 -7.56
N GLN A 121 15.99 3.56 -7.20
CA GLN A 121 16.88 2.64 -7.91
C GLN A 121 16.45 2.46 -9.37
N ALA A 122 15.15 2.30 -9.62
CA ALA A 122 14.63 2.25 -10.99
C ALA A 122 14.93 3.53 -11.78
N VAL A 123 14.82 4.71 -11.15
CA VAL A 123 15.21 5.98 -11.76
C VAL A 123 16.71 6.03 -12.04
N GLY A 124 17.54 5.58 -11.09
CA GLY A 124 19.00 5.53 -11.23
C GLY A 124 19.45 4.67 -12.41
N GLU A 125 18.81 3.51 -12.60
CA GLU A 125 19.03 2.61 -13.74
C GLU A 125 18.60 3.26 -15.07
N LEU A 126 17.40 3.84 -15.13
CA LEU A 126 16.87 4.49 -16.35
C LEU A 126 17.68 5.72 -16.78
N THR A 127 18.28 6.42 -15.83
CA THR A 127 19.05 7.65 -16.07
C THR A 127 20.55 7.43 -16.12
N HIS A 128 21.01 6.21 -15.81
CA HIS A 128 22.43 5.85 -15.65
C HIS A 128 23.19 6.71 -14.61
N LEU A 129 22.48 7.28 -13.64
CA LEU A 129 23.08 8.09 -12.57
C LEU A 129 23.53 7.27 -11.35
N GLY A 130 23.15 5.99 -11.30
CA GLY A 130 23.36 5.09 -10.17
C GLY A 130 22.33 5.26 -9.04
N ASP A 131 22.28 4.27 -8.14
CA ASP A 131 21.25 4.13 -7.11
C ASP A 131 21.09 5.37 -6.23
N THR A 132 22.17 5.85 -5.62
CA THR A 132 22.10 6.96 -4.66
C THR A 132 21.55 8.23 -5.31
N ALA A 133 22.02 8.57 -6.51
CA ALA A 133 21.55 9.76 -7.20
C ALA A 133 20.10 9.60 -7.67
N GLY A 134 19.71 8.42 -8.15
CA GLY A 134 18.33 8.10 -8.52
C GLY A 134 17.36 8.22 -7.35
N ILE A 135 17.75 7.72 -6.17
CA ILE A 135 16.96 7.84 -4.92
C ILE A 135 16.80 9.29 -4.50
N VAL A 136 17.88 10.06 -4.46
CA VAL A 136 17.81 11.49 -4.11
C VAL A 136 16.95 12.26 -5.10
N LEU A 137 17.10 12.00 -6.40
CA LEU A 137 16.31 12.64 -7.44
C LEU A 137 14.81 12.35 -7.28
N PHE A 138 14.45 11.07 -7.10
CA PHE A 138 13.05 10.66 -6.92
C PHE A 138 12.44 11.25 -5.64
N ALA A 139 13.20 11.26 -4.54
CA ALA A 139 12.78 11.86 -3.28
C ALA A 139 12.52 13.36 -3.41
N LEU A 140 13.41 14.09 -4.10
CA LEU A 140 13.25 15.53 -4.34
C LEU A 140 12.00 15.83 -5.19
N ILE A 141 11.81 15.11 -6.30
CA ILE A 141 10.63 15.27 -7.17
C ILE A 141 9.35 15.02 -6.38
N THR A 142 9.31 13.93 -5.60
CA THR A 142 8.14 13.57 -4.80
C THR A 142 7.88 14.59 -3.69
N GLY A 143 8.94 15.06 -3.01
CA GLY A 143 8.84 16.11 -2.00
C GLY A 143 8.33 17.44 -2.56
N VAL A 144 8.81 17.86 -3.73
CA VAL A 144 8.32 19.06 -4.42
C VAL A 144 6.85 18.89 -4.84
N ALA A 145 6.49 17.75 -5.41
CA ALA A 145 5.10 17.47 -5.78
C ALA A 145 4.15 17.50 -4.56
N ALA A 146 4.59 16.95 -3.43
CA ALA A 146 3.86 17.03 -2.16
C ALA A 146 3.74 18.47 -1.63
N ALA A 147 4.79 19.29 -1.77
CA ALA A 147 4.79 20.69 -1.35
C ALA A 147 3.87 21.58 -2.20
N ILE A 148 3.70 21.29 -3.51
CA ILE A 148 2.77 22.02 -4.38
C ILE A 148 1.31 21.74 -3.99
N GLY A 149 1.02 20.52 -3.52
CA GLY A 149 -0.21 20.20 -2.81
C GLY A 149 -1.22 19.32 -3.56
N TYR A 150 -2.41 19.21 -2.98
CA TYR A 150 -3.43 18.19 -3.22
C TYR A 150 -3.72 17.87 -4.69
N ARG A 151 -3.88 18.91 -5.54
CA ARG A 151 -4.28 18.72 -6.94
C ARG A 151 -3.22 18.01 -7.78
N VAL A 152 -1.94 18.34 -7.56
CA VAL A 152 -0.82 17.71 -8.26
C VAL A 152 -0.70 16.27 -7.83
N VAL A 153 -0.77 16.00 -6.53
CA VAL A 153 -0.74 14.64 -5.99
C VAL A 153 -1.88 13.78 -6.55
N HIS A 154 -3.11 14.32 -6.64
CA HIS A 154 -4.24 13.59 -7.22
C HIS A 154 -4.09 13.34 -8.73
N ALA A 155 -3.60 14.32 -9.49
CA ALA A 155 -3.37 14.17 -10.92
C ALA A 155 -2.29 13.12 -11.20
N LEU A 156 -1.16 13.21 -10.49
CA LEU A 156 -0.07 12.24 -10.56
C LEU A 156 -0.55 10.85 -10.15
N GLY A 157 -1.29 10.74 -9.04
CA GLY A 157 -1.83 9.47 -8.57
C GLY A 157 -2.76 8.79 -9.57
N ARG A 158 -3.60 9.57 -10.27
CA ARG A 158 -4.48 9.02 -11.33
C ARG A 158 -3.70 8.49 -12.52
N ILE A 159 -2.71 9.24 -13.01
CA ILE A 159 -1.88 8.83 -14.15
C ILE A 159 -1.01 7.63 -13.76
N ALA A 160 -0.30 7.73 -12.63
CA ALA A 160 0.56 6.67 -12.12
C ALA A 160 -0.23 5.39 -11.86
N GLY A 161 -1.41 5.48 -11.23
CA GLY A 161 -2.27 4.32 -10.99
C GLY A 161 -2.70 3.62 -12.28
N LEU A 162 -3.05 4.36 -13.33
CA LEU A 162 -3.37 3.76 -14.64
C LEU A 162 -2.14 3.11 -15.28
N VAL A 163 -0.99 3.77 -15.26
CA VAL A 163 0.27 3.23 -15.80
C VAL A 163 0.67 1.96 -15.05
N CYS A 164 0.61 1.96 -13.71
CA CYS A 164 0.87 0.79 -12.88
C CYS A 164 -0.10 -0.35 -13.20
N ALA A 165 -1.40 -0.07 -13.31
CA ALA A 165 -2.41 -1.09 -13.65
C ALA A 165 -2.09 -1.77 -14.99
N LEU A 166 -1.84 -0.98 -16.04
CA LEU A 166 -1.50 -1.49 -17.36
C LEU A 166 -0.18 -2.27 -17.35
N THR A 167 0.82 -1.77 -16.61
CA THR A 167 2.12 -2.42 -16.47
C THR A 167 2.00 -3.77 -15.76
N PHE A 168 1.24 -3.85 -14.66
CA PHE A 168 1.02 -5.11 -13.94
C PHE A 168 0.24 -6.13 -14.78
N VAL A 169 -0.77 -5.70 -15.54
CA VAL A 169 -1.46 -6.59 -16.49
C VAL A 169 -0.49 -7.12 -17.54
N TYR A 170 0.34 -6.25 -18.13
CA TYR A 170 1.36 -6.65 -19.09
C TYR A 170 2.36 -7.65 -18.47
N LEU A 171 2.91 -7.33 -17.30
CA LEU A 171 3.87 -8.20 -16.60
C LEU A 171 3.23 -9.55 -16.23
N GLY A 172 1.98 -9.56 -15.80
CA GLY A 172 1.22 -10.78 -15.54
C GLY A 172 1.09 -11.67 -16.77
N ILE A 173 0.70 -11.09 -17.93
CA ILE A 173 0.62 -11.83 -19.19
C ILE A 173 2.00 -12.37 -19.60
N ARG A 174 3.06 -11.56 -19.48
CA ARG A 174 4.43 -11.99 -19.82
C ARG A 174 4.96 -13.07 -18.90
N LEU A 175 4.59 -13.04 -17.63
CA LEU A 175 4.90 -14.10 -16.67
C LEU A 175 4.24 -15.40 -17.11
N LEU A 176 2.94 -15.40 -17.39
CA LEU A 176 2.21 -16.60 -17.84
C LEU A 176 2.73 -17.18 -19.16
N GLN A 177 3.26 -16.33 -20.05
CA GLN A 177 3.84 -16.78 -21.33
C GLN A 177 5.24 -17.38 -21.20
N ARG A 178 6.00 -17.00 -20.17
CA ARG A 178 7.43 -17.35 -20.03
C ARG A 178 7.73 -18.31 -18.89
N ALA A 179 6.91 -18.30 -17.84
CA ALA A 179 7.09 -19.14 -16.68
C ALA A 179 6.40 -20.48 -16.88
N ASP A 180 7.12 -21.57 -16.62
CA ASP A 180 6.52 -22.89 -16.50
C ASP A 180 5.87 -23.02 -15.11
N LEU A 181 4.59 -22.64 -15.05
CA LEU A 181 3.81 -22.73 -13.81
C LEU A 181 3.73 -24.15 -13.26
N GLY A 182 3.83 -25.17 -14.12
CA GLY A 182 3.84 -26.57 -13.69
C GLY A 182 5.03 -26.82 -12.78
N THR A 183 6.24 -26.51 -13.25
CA THR A 183 7.46 -26.68 -12.45
C THR A 183 7.49 -25.84 -11.18
N LEU A 184 6.96 -24.60 -11.24
CA LEU A 184 6.94 -23.71 -10.08
C LEU A 184 5.97 -24.17 -8.98
N LEU A 185 4.87 -24.82 -9.36
CA LEU A 185 3.82 -25.25 -8.44
C LEU A 185 3.96 -26.72 -8.01
N ASP A 186 4.85 -27.49 -8.64
CA ASP A 186 5.12 -28.90 -8.31
C ASP A 186 5.86 -29.06 -6.97
N ASP A 187 6.55 -28.00 -6.50
CA ASP A 187 7.17 -28.00 -5.17
C ASP A 187 6.11 -27.84 -4.06
N HIS A 188 5.68 -29.00 -3.55
CA HIS A 188 4.74 -29.11 -2.44
C HIS A 188 5.41 -29.11 -1.05
N SER A 189 6.71 -28.81 -0.94
CA SER A 189 7.41 -28.80 0.34
C SER A 189 6.78 -27.81 1.33
N PHE A 190 6.20 -28.36 2.40
CA PHE A 190 5.52 -27.57 3.41
C PHE A 190 6.38 -27.41 4.66
N SER A 191 6.51 -26.17 5.13
CA SER A 191 7.13 -25.84 6.40
C SER A 191 6.23 -24.85 7.13
N LEU A 192 5.71 -25.25 8.29
CA LEU A 192 4.80 -24.42 9.07
C LEU A 192 5.41 -23.06 9.45
N PRO A 193 6.67 -22.96 9.93
CA PRO A 193 7.30 -21.66 10.19
C PRO A 193 7.35 -20.75 8.96
N MET A 194 7.69 -21.30 7.79
CA MET A 194 7.78 -20.57 6.53
C MET A 194 6.40 -20.14 6.02
N PHE A 195 5.40 -20.99 6.21
CA PHE A 195 4.02 -20.65 5.88
C PHE A 195 3.46 -19.53 6.77
N LEU A 196 3.74 -19.57 8.07
CA LEU A 196 3.39 -18.49 8.99
C LEU A 196 4.15 -17.19 8.67
N LEU A 197 5.39 -17.28 8.18
CA LEU A 197 6.14 -16.13 7.67
C LEU A 197 5.46 -15.51 6.45
N ALA A 198 4.98 -16.30 5.49
CA ALA A 198 4.25 -15.78 4.34
C ALA A 198 2.94 -15.08 4.77
N ILE A 199 2.20 -15.66 5.72
CA ILE A 199 0.99 -15.06 6.30
C ILE A 199 1.32 -13.74 6.99
N SER A 200 2.36 -13.70 7.84
CA SER A 200 2.70 -12.49 8.60
C SER A 200 3.17 -11.36 7.68
N LEU A 201 3.92 -11.70 6.63
CA LEU A 201 4.42 -10.76 5.64
C LEU A 201 3.28 -9.95 5.00
N SER A 202 2.22 -10.61 4.51
CA SER A 202 1.09 -9.91 3.91
C SER A 202 0.04 -9.42 4.91
N ALA A 203 -0.06 -10.00 6.11
CA ALA A 203 -0.94 -9.48 7.15
C ALA A 203 -0.43 -8.15 7.75
N SER A 204 0.89 -7.92 7.70
CA SER A 204 1.54 -6.69 8.16
C SER A 204 1.61 -5.57 7.11
N TRP A 205 1.20 -5.87 5.87
CA TRP A 205 1.15 -4.96 4.74
C TRP A 205 -0.07 -4.05 4.80
#